data_AF-A0A850AZ51-F1
#
_entry.id   AF-A0A850AZ51-F1
#
_cell.length_a   1.000
_cell.length_b   1.000
_cell.length_c   1.000
_cell.angle_alpha   90.00
_cell.angle_beta   90.00
_cell.angle_gamma   90.00
#
_symmetry.space_group_name_H-M   'P 1'
#
loop_
_entity.id
_entity.type
_entity.pdbx_description
1 polymer ?
#
loop_
_entity_poly.entity_id
_entity_poly.type
_entity_poly.pdbx_seq_one_letter_code
_entity_poly.pdbx_strand_id
1 'polypeptide(L)'
;QTLDDPDGMRNLERYVALTVVNQKWMEHLANMDYLREGINLRGYGQQDPLVVYNKEAFQMFEEMQHSIQDGIARYMFHAQLVQEQPQPRRTPRIIGDDLDSEAAPVGAAVTKKPGRNEPCWCGSGKKYKHCHYGK
;
A
#
# COMPACT_ATOMS: atom_id res chain seq x y z
N GLN A 1 16.84 -3.54 1.72
CA GLN A 1 16.76 -4.90 2.27
C GLN A 1 15.61 -5.57 1.53
N THR A 2 15.94 -6.31 0.48
CA THR A 2 15.12 -6.44 -0.73
C THR A 2 15.23 -7.88 -1.24
N LEU A 3 14.20 -8.71 -1.04
CA LEU A 3 13.96 -10.00 -1.72
C LEU A 3 15.01 -11.14 -1.59
N ASP A 4 16.29 -10.85 -1.44
CA ASP A 4 17.40 -11.82 -1.39
C ASP A 4 17.60 -12.46 0.00
N ASP A 5 16.86 -12.01 1.01
CA ASP A 5 16.88 -12.57 2.36
C ASP A 5 15.90 -13.76 2.44
N PRO A 6 16.36 -15.00 2.73
CA PRO A 6 15.51 -16.20 2.72
C PRO A 6 14.36 -16.12 3.75
N ASP A 7 14.54 -15.42 4.87
CA ASP A 7 13.47 -15.21 5.85
C ASP A 7 12.41 -14.21 5.33
N GLY A 8 12.82 -13.19 4.57
CA GLY A 8 11.92 -12.27 3.88
C GLY A 8 10.98 -12.97 2.89
N MET A 9 11.54 -13.83 2.02
CA MET A 9 10.75 -14.60 1.04
C MET A 9 9.76 -15.56 1.72
N ARG A 10 10.22 -16.29 2.75
CA ARG A 10 9.38 -17.25 3.47
C ARG A 10 8.26 -16.60 4.29
N ASN A 11 8.48 -15.38 4.77
CA ASN A 11 7.42 -14.60 5.42
C ASN A 11 6.41 -14.05 4.40
N LEU A 12 6.85 -13.68 3.19
CA LEU A 12 5.96 -13.32 2.07
C LEU A 12 5.09 -14.53 1.65
N GLU A 13 5.70 -15.70 1.46
CA GLU A 13 4.97 -16.96 1.18
C GLU A 13 3.87 -17.23 2.20
N ARG A 14 4.22 -17.18 3.49
CA ARG A 14 3.26 -17.39 4.59
C ARG A 14 2.14 -16.36 4.57
N TYR A 15 2.48 -15.08 4.37
CA TYR A 15 1.49 -14.00 4.30
C TYR A 15 0.51 -14.20 3.15
N VAL A 16 1.02 -14.42 1.93
CA VAL A 16 0.22 -14.66 0.72
C VAL A 16 -0.67 -15.89 0.92
N ALA A 17 -0.13 -17.02 1.39
CA ALA A 17 -0.90 -18.24 1.60
C ALA A 17 -2.05 -18.04 2.60
N LEU A 18 -1.78 -17.41 3.75
CA LEU A 18 -2.82 -17.15 4.76
C LEU A 18 -3.89 -16.18 4.24
N THR A 19 -3.51 -15.13 3.51
CA THR A 19 -4.46 -14.17 2.94
C THR A 19 -5.36 -14.82 1.90
N VAL A 20 -4.79 -15.61 0.96
CA VAL A 20 -5.56 -16.31 -0.09
C VAL A 20 -6.49 -17.36 0.50
N VAL A 21 -6.00 -18.19 1.43
CA VAL A 21 -6.82 -19.21 2.11
C VAL A 21 -7.96 -18.56 2.88
N ASN A 22 -7.70 -17.51 3.65
CA ASN A 22 -8.74 -16.83 4.43
C ASN A 22 -9.82 -16.20 3.53
N GLN A 23 -9.43 -15.54 2.43
CA GLN A 23 -10.37 -14.96 1.48
C GLN A 23 -11.24 -16.05 0.82
N LYS A 24 -10.63 -17.13 0.33
CA LYS A 24 -11.33 -18.22 -0.34
C LYS A 24 -12.21 -19.05 0.60
N TRP A 25 -11.79 -19.20 1.86
CA TRP A 25 -12.62 -19.83 2.88
C TRP A 25 -13.88 -19.01 3.21
N MET A 26 -13.76 -17.69 3.37
CA MET A 26 -14.93 -16.82 3.59
C MET A 26 -15.91 -16.86 2.40
N GLU A 27 -15.39 -16.84 1.16
CA GLU A 27 -16.18 -16.98 -0.06
C GLU A 27 -16.91 -18.34 -0.11
N HIS A 28 -16.22 -19.44 0.23
CA HIS A 28 -16.79 -20.77 0.27
C HIS A 28 -17.87 -20.93 1.36
N LEU A 29 -17.68 -20.35 2.55
CA LEU A 29 -18.70 -20.36 3.60
C LEU A 29 -19.98 -19.63 3.15
N ALA A 30 -19.86 -18.45 2.52
CA ALA A 30 -21.01 -17.74 1.97
C ALA A 30 -21.74 -18.56 0.88
N ASN A 31 -20.98 -19.18 -0.02
CA ASN A 31 -21.54 -20.10 -1.04
C ASN A 31 -22.23 -21.32 -0.41
N MET A 32 -21.75 -21.80 0.73
CA MET A 32 -22.33 -22.92 1.45
C MET A 32 -23.64 -22.57 2.16
N ASP A 33 -23.75 -21.38 2.73
CA ASP A 33 -25.01 -20.86 3.26
C ASP A 33 -26.05 -20.69 2.15
N TYR A 34 -25.68 -20.11 0.99
CA TYR A 34 -26.56 -20.03 -0.18
C TYR A 34 -27.01 -21.41 -0.70
N LEU A 35 -26.09 -22.40 -0.76
CA LEU A 35 -26.46 -23.76 -1.16
C LEU A 35 -27.49 -24.36 -0.18
N ARG A 36 -27.28 -24.18 1.12
CA ARG A 36 -28.14 -24.71 2.17
C ARG A 36 -29.55 -24.14 2.10
N GLU A 37 -29.69 -22.85 1.84
CA GLU A 37 -30.99 -22.20 1.61
C GLU A 37 -31.67 -22.73 0.32
N GLY A 38 -30.89 -22.90 -0.75
CA GLY A 38 -31.39 -23.38 -2.05
C GLY A 38 -31.77 -24.88 -2.09
N ILE A 39 -31.18 -25.73 -1.24
CA ILE A 39 -31.35 -27.19 -1.33
C ILE A 39 -32.81 -27.64 -1.09
N ASN A 40 -33.54 -26.95 -0.22
CA ASN A 40 -34.94 -27.25 0.07
C ASN A 40 -35.85 -27.10 -1.16
N LEU A 41 -35.50 -26.20 -2.10
CA LEU A 41 -36.23 -26.03 -3.37
C LEU A 41 -35.82 -27.06 -4.44
N ARG A 42 -34.72 -27.81 -4.24
CA ARG A 42 -34.28 -28.89 -5.13
C ARG A 42 -34.78 -30.27 -4.69
N GLY A 43 -35.14 -30.44 -3.42
CA GLY A 43 -35.71 -31.68 -2.87
C GLY A 43 -37.01 -32.17 -3.52
N TYR A 44 -37.71 -31.31 -4.28
CA TYR A 44 -38.87 -31.72 -5.08
C TYR A 44 -38.54 -32.70 -6.22
N GLY A 45 -37.27 -32.88 -6.57
CA GLY A 45 -36.81 -33.77 -7.65
C GLY A 45 -36.68 -35.25 -7.31
N GLN A 46 -37.32 -35.75 -6.23
CA GLN A 46 -37.21 -37.13 -5.71
C GLN A 46 -35.80 -37.59 -5.27
N GLN A 47 -34.78 -36.74 -5.38
CA GLN A 47 -33.45 -37.00 -4.84
C GLN A 47 -33.37 -36.53 -3.38
N ASP A 48 -32.66 -37.28 -2.54
CA ASP A 48 -32.40 -36.91 -1.15
C ASP A 48 -31.63 -35.57 -1.09
N PRO A 49 -32.19 -34.51 -0.48
CA PRO A 49 -31.53 -33.21 -0.39
C PRO A 49 -30.14 -33.27 0.26
N LEU A 50 -29.92 -34.19 1.21
CA LEU A 50 -28.63 -34.36 1.89
C LEU A 50 -27.55 -34.91 0.94
N VAL A 51 -27.94 -35.81 0.03
CA VAL A 51 -27.02 -36.39 -0.97
C VAL A 51 -26.65 -35.33 -2.01
N VAL A 52 -27.61 -34.52 -2.46
CA VAL A 52 -27.35 -33.40 -3.38
C VAL A 52 -26.45 -32.36 -2.71
N TYR A 53 -26.77 -31.95 -1.47
CA TYR A 53 -25.95 -31.03 -0.69
C TYR A 53 -24.50 -31.50 -0.58
N ASN A 54 -24.27 -32.74 -0.12
CA ASN A 54 -22.92 -33.26 0.07
C ASN A 54 -22.11 -33.32 -1.23
N LYS A 55 -22.75 -33.67 -2.35
CA LYS A 55 -22.10 -33.71 -3.66
C LYS A 55 -21.71 -32.33 -4.17
N GLU A 56 -22.63 -31.36 -4.10
CA GLU A 56 -22.43 -30.01 -4.62
C GLU A 56 -21.50 -29.19 -3.69
N ALA A 57 -21.58 -29.40 -2.38
CA ALA A 57 -20.62 -28.90 -1.39
C ALA A 57 -19.19 -29.36 -1.68
N PHE A 58 -19.01 -30.66 -1.95
CA PHE A 58 -17.70 -31.23 -2.24
C PHE A 58 -17.11 -30.68 -3.54
N GLN A 59 -17.93 -30.53 -4.60
CA GLN A 59 -17.50 -29.90 -5.85
C GLN A 59 -17.03 -28.46 -5.64
N MET A 60 -17.79 -27.64 -4.90
CA MET A 60 -17.36 -26.27 -4.56
C MET A 60 -16.11 -26.23 -3.67
N PHE A 61 -15.87 -27.25 -2.85
CA PHE A 61 -14.65 -27.37 -2.06
C PHE A 61 -13.43 -27.71 -2.93
N GLU A 62 -13.55 -28.63 -3.88
CA GLU A 62 -12.49 -28.94 -4.86
C GLU A 62 -12.15 -27.71 -5.72
N GLU A 63 -13.17 -26.99 -6.21
CA GLU A 63 -12.99 -25.73 -6.95
C GLU A 63 -12.29 -24.65 -6.09
N MET A 64 -12.69 -24.51 -4.82
CA MET A 64 -12.02 -23.61 -3.87
C MET A 64 -10.54 -23.99 -3.72
N GLN A 65 -10.23 -25.27 -3.50
CA GLN A 65 -8.86 -25.77 -3.32
C GLN A 65 -7.98 -25.49 -4.55
N HIS A 66 -8.49 -25.72 -5.76
CA HIS A 66 -7.79 -25.35 -7.00
C HIS A 66 -7.60 -23.83 -7.10
N SER A 67 -8.62 -23.03 -6.76
CA SER A 67 -8.51 -21.57 -6.79
C SER A 67 -7.50 -21.00 -5.78
N ILE A 68 -7.28 -21.67 -4.65
CA ILE A 68 -6.25 -21.33 -3.66
C ILE A 68 -4.86 -21.59 -4.22
N GLN A 69 -4.63 -22.75 -4.83
CA GLN A 69 -3.35 -23.11 -5.46
C GLN A 69 -2.99 -22.12 -6.58
N ASP A 70 -3.94 -21.84 -7.47
CA ASP A 70 -3.82 -20.85 -8.54
C ASP A 70 -3.57 -19.44 -7.99
N GLY A 71 -4.31 -19.05 -6.94
CA GLY A 71 -4.15 -17.75 -6.28
C GLY A 71 -2.74 -17.57 -5.73
N ILE A 72 -2.26 -18.52 -4.93
CA ILE A 72 -0.91 -18.50 -4.36
C ILE A 72 0.13 -18.40 -5.48
N ALA A 73 0.07 -19.28 -6.50
CA ALA A 73 1.01 -19.25 -7.60
C ALA A 73 1.03 -17.88 -8.32
N ARG A 74 -0.15 -17.34 -8.67
CA ARG A 74 -0.27 -16.03 -9.35
C ARG A 74 0.32 -14.91 -8.50
N TYR A 75 0.01 -14.85 -7.20
CA TYR A 75 0.56 -13.84 -6.31
C TYR A 75 2.09 -13.98 -6.15
N MET A 76 2.62 -15.19 -6.02
CA MET A 76 4.08 -15.41 -5.94
C MET A 76 4.81 -14.92 -7.19
N PHE A 77 4.26 -15.11 -8.38
CA PHE A 77 4.87 -14.63 -9.63
C PHE A 77 4.60 -13.15 -9.97
N HIS A 78 3.62 -12.50 -9.33
CA HIS A 78 3.28 -11.09 -9.58
C HIS A 78 3.57 -10.16 -8.38
N ALA A 79 4.14 -10.67 -7.29
CA ALA A 79 4.47 -9.90 -6.09
C ALA A 79 5.60 -8.89 -6.35
N GLN A 80 5.22 -7.68 -6.75
CA GLN A 80 6.11 -6.52 -6.67
C GLN A 80 6.12 -6.01 -5.23
N LEU A 81 7.21 -6.27 -4.48
CA LEU A 81 7.43 -5.61 -3.20
C LEU A 81 7.69 -4.13 -3.43
N VAL A 82 6.61 -3.33 -3.40
CA VAL A 82 6.70 -1.88 -3.30
C VAL A 82 7.35 -1.55 -1.96
N GLN A 83 8.65 -1.25 -1.98
CA GLN A 83 9.28 -0.63 -0.83
C GLN A 83 8.70 0.77 -0.68
N GLU A 84 7.99 0.98 0.42
CA GLU A 84 7.51 2.29 0.78
C GLU A 84 8.71 3.20 1.06
N GLN A 85 9.13 3.96 0.04
CA GLN A 85 10.12 5.01 0.23
C GLN A 85 9.61 5.92 1.35
N PRO A 86 10.46 6.26 2.35
CA PRO A 86 10.03 7.04 3.49
C PRO A 86 9.59 8.41 2.99
N GLN A 87 8.28 8.59 2.83
CA GLN A 87 7.72 9.88 2.44
C GLN A 87 8.13 10.87 3.53
N PRO A 88 8.79 11.98 3.16
CA PRO A 88 9.29 12.92 4.16
C PRO A 88 8.10 13.43 4.95
N ARG A 89 8.03 13.00 6.21
CA ARG A 89 6.92 13.30 7.12
C ARG A 89 6.76 14.80 7.15
N ARG A 90 5.73 15.32 6.46
CA ARG A 90 5.42 16.75 6.44
C ARG A 90 5.06 17.13 7.87
N THR A 91 6.04 17.62 8.61
CA THR A 91 5.81 18.18 9.92
C THR A 91 4.81 19.31 9.75
N PRO A 92 3.69 19.32 10.49
CA PRO A 92 2.82 20.48 10.47
C PRO A 92 3.66 21.65 10.97
N ARG A 93 3.89 22.63 10.09
CA ARG A 93 4.66 23.83 10.43
C ARG A 93 3.82 24.63 11.41
N ILE A 94 4.05 24.42 12.70
CA ILE A 94 3.51 25.26 13.77
C ILE A 94 3.96 26.69 13.45
N ILE A 95 2.99 27.56 13.20
CA ILE A 95 3.23 29.00 13.13
C ILE A 95 3.16 29.49 14.57
N GLY A 96 4.32 29.54 15.21
CA GLY A 96 4.53 30.14 16.52
C GLY A 96 5.75 31.05 16.42
N ASP A 97 5.64 32.25 16.99
CA ASP A 97 6.67 33.28 16.92
C ASP A 97 7.97 32.89 17.65
N ASP A 98 9.00 33.67 17.33
CA ASP A 98 10.40 33.67 17.75
C ASP A 98 10.79 32.93 19.05
N LEU A 99 11.92 32.21 19.00
CA LEU A 99 13.13 32.46 19.82
C LEU A 99 14.28 31.49 19.48
N ASP A 100 15.53 31.99 19.52
CA ASP A 100 16.74 31.32 19.05
C ASP A 100 17.21 30.09 19.85
N SER A 101 17.69 29.05 19.14
CA SER A 101 18.91 28.32 19.51
C SER A 101 19.48 27.47 18.38
N GLU A 102 20.81 27.31 18.37
CA GLU A 102 21.61 26.78 17.26
C GLU A 102 21.62 25.25 17.12
N ALA A 103 21.67 24.75 15.86
CA ALA A 103 22.78 23.90 15.36
C ALA A 103 22.57 23.49 13.88
N ALA A 104 23.63 23.58 13.08
CA ALA A 104 23.73 23.21 11.65
C ALA A 104 24.06 21.70 11.45
N PRO A 105 24.24 21.13 10.22
CA PRO A 105 24.24 21.68 8.85
C PRO A 105 23.18 20.97 7.93
N VAL A 106 23.14 20.96 6.59
CA VAL A 106 24.09 21.31 5.49
C VAL A 106 23.31 21.78 4.23
N GLY A 107 23.94 22.60 3.38
CA GLY A 107 24.01 22.31 1.94
C GLY A 107 22.81 22.55 1.00
N ALA A 108 22.43 23.81 0.76
CA ALA A 108 21.86 24.22 -0.54
C ALA A 108 22.12 25.72 -0.80
N ALA A 109 23.15 26.05 -1.58
CA ALA A 109 23.47 27.42 -1.96
C ALA A 109 22.51 27.95 -3.04
N VAL A 110 21.25 28.19 -2.66
CA VAL A 110 20.31 28.96 -3.48
C VAL A 110 20.76 30.42 -3.43
N THR A 111 21.27 30.93 -4.55
CA THR A 111 21.62 32.35 -4.73
C THR A 111 20.36 33.22 -4.74
N LYS A 112 19.80 33.48 -3.54
CA LYS A 112 18.72 34.45 -3.36
C LYS A 112 19.17 35.80 -3.91
N LYS A 113 18.41 36.33 -4.86
CA LYS A 113 18.57 37.73 -5.31
C LYS A 113 18.39 38.64 -4.07
N PRO A 114 19.29 39.59 -3.79
CA PRO A 114 19.21 40.40 -2.59
C PRO A 114 17.89 41.19 -2.54
N GLY A 115 17.38 41.38 -1.33
CA GLY A 115 16.16 42.14 -1.07
C GLY A 115 16.29 43.60 -1.51
N ARG A 116 15.15 44.26 -1.78
CA ARG A 116 15.08 45.65 -2.32
C ARG A 116 15.99 46.65 -1.56
N ASN A 117 16.16 46.51 -0.24
CA ASN A 117 16.97 47.41 0.58
C ASN A 117 18.36 46.85 0.99
N GLU A 118 18.71 45.62 0.61
CA GLU A 118 19.98 44.96 0.98
C GLU A 118 21.17 45.50 0.16
N PRO A 119 22.42 45.24 0.57
CA PRO A 119 23.60 45.60 -0.21
C PRO A 119 23.56 44.99 -1.62
N CYS A 120 23.89 45.78 -2.64
CA CYS A 120 23.90 45.29 -4.01
C CYS A 120 25.11 44.37 -4.27
N TRP A 121 24.84 43.19 -4.84
CA TRP A 121 25.84 42.15 -5.10
C TRP A 121 26.98 42.54 -6.07
N CYS A 122 26.83 43.62 -6.85
CA CYS A 122 27.84 44.13 -7.77
C CYS A 122 28.98 44.95 -7.11
N GLY A 123 29.06 44.98 -5.78
CA GLY A 123 30.14 45.67 -5.05
C GLY A 123 30.04 47.19 -4.99
N SER A 124 28.96 47.80 -5.50
CA SER A 124 28.81 49.26 -5.60
C SER A 124 28.59 50.01 -4.27
N GLY A 125 28.55 49.31 -3.13
CA GLY A 125 28.27 49.84 -1.80
C GLY A 125 26.85 50.39 -1.59
N LYS A 126 26.01 50.42 -2.62
CA LYS A 126 24.65 50.97 -2.60
C LYS A 126 23.62 49.87 -2.33
N LYS A 127 22.46 50.25 -1.77
CA LYS A 127 21.31 49.35 -1.62
C LYS A 127 20.81 48.89 -3.00
N TYR A 128 20.38 47.64 -3.13
CA TYR A 128 19.98 47.01 -4.39
C TYR A 128 18.96 47.86 -5.18
N LYS A 129 18.00 48.51 -4.50
CA LYS A 129 17.05 49.46 -5.11
C LYS A 129 17.65 50.64 -5.87
N HIS A 130 18.84 51.09 -5.47
CA HIS A 130 19.53 52.23 -6.07
C HIS A 130 20.65 51.80 -7.03
N CYS A 131 20.70 50.53 -7.43
CA CYS A 131 21.72 50.02 -8.34
C CYS A 131 21.17 49.11 -9.45
N HIS A 132 20.42 48.06 -9.12
CA HIS A 132 19.99 47.04 -10.10
C HIS A 132 18.51 46.60 -10.00
N TYR A 133 17.72 47.21 -9.12
CA TYR A 133 16.27 46.93 -9.02
C TYR A 133 15.41 47.71 -10.04
N GLY A 134 15.98 48.68 -10.74
CA GLY A 134 15.25 49.69 -11.51
C GLY A 134 15.84 49.99 -12.89
N LYS A 135 15.95 48.95 -13.71
CA LYS A 135 15.89 49.03 -15.18
C LYS A 135 14.88 48.00 -15.65
#